data_AF-A0A533X6H8-F1
#
_entry.id   AF-A0A533X6H8-F1
#
_cell.length_a   1.000
_cell.length_b   1.000
_cell.length_c   1.000
_cell.angle_alpha   90.00
_cell.angle_beta   90.00
_cell.angle_gamma   90.00
#
_symmetry.space_group_name_H-M   'P 1'
#
loop_
_entity.id
_entity.type
_entity.pdbx_description
1 polymer ?
#
loop_
_entity_poly.entity_id
_entity_poly.type
_entity_poly.pdbx_seq_one_letter_code
_entity_poly.pdbx_strand_id
1 'polypeptide(L)' 'MQELGGPGGKTIPGGRGFIPLIRPSVGEEELDEVRSVLRSGWLSQGPKVRQFEREFATHIGAKYAVATSSC' A
#
# COMPACT_ATOMS: atom_id res chain seq x y z
N MET A 1 -6.83 21.27 -21.03
CA MET A 1 -6.04 20.68 -19.94
C MET A 1 -6.44 19.22 -19.87
N GLN A 2 -5.53 18.32 -20.19
CA GLN A 2 -5.82 16.95 -20.60
C GLN A 2 -6.14 16.07 -19.38
N GLU A 3 -7.33 15.46 -19.38
CA GLU A 3 -7.75 14.45 -18.42
C GLU A 3 -6.87 13.20 -18.60
N LEU A 4 -5.87 13.03 -17.72
CA LEU A 4 -5.22 11.73 -17.54
C LEU A 4 -6.19 10.85 -16.72
N GLY A 5 -7.03 10.10 -17.44
CA GLY A 5 -7.91 9.09 -16.86
C GLY A 5 -7.11 8.09 -16.02
N GLY A 6 -7.22 8.20 -14.70
CA GLY A 6 -6.59 7.33 -13.73
C GLY A 6 -7.17 5.90 -13.72
N PRO A 7 -6.63 5.00 -12.88
CA PRO A 7 -6.91 3.57 -12.89
C PRO A 7 -8.28 3.24 -12.25
N GLY A 8 -9.35 3.72 -12.88
CA GLY A 8 -10.72 3.26 -12.71
C GLY A 8 -11.14 2.64 -14.04
N GLY A 9 -10.75 1.38 -14.27
CA GLY A 9 -11.02 0.69 -15.53
C GLY A 9 -12.52 0.53 -15.77
N LYS A 10 -13.14 1.51 -16.42
CA LYS A 10 -14.45 1.33 -17.04
C LYS A 10 -14.27 0.37 -18.21
N THR A 11 -15.01 -0.73 -18.18
CA THR A 11 -15.07 -1.74 -19.23
C THR A 11 -15.54 -1.10 -20.53
N ILE A 12 -14.82 -1.35 -21.63
CA ILE A 12 -15.21 -0.93 -22.97
C ILE A 12 -16.28 -1.91 -23.47
N PRO A 13 -17.52 -1.47 -23.79
CA PRO A 13 -18.52 -2.37 -24.37
C PRO A 13 -18.09 -2.79 -25.78
N GLY A 14 -17.83 -4.09 -25.99
CA GLY A 14 -17.57 -4.67 -27.32
C GLY A 14 -16.09 -4.90 -27.71
N GLY A 15 -15.12 -4.55 -26.87
CA GLY A 15 -13.69 -4.85 -27.07
C GLY A 15 -13.14 -5.76 -25.98
N ARG A 16 -12.20 -6.66 -26.30
CA ARG A 16 -11.46 -7.42 -25.28
C ARG A 16 -10.81 -6.42 -24.32
N GLY A 17 -11.26 -6.45 -23.06
CA GLY A 17 -11.03 -5.38 -22.08
C GLY A 17 -9.56 -5.08 -21.78
N PHE A 18 -9.33 -3.91 -21.17
CA PHE A 18 -8.02 -3.50 -20.68
C PHE A 18 -7.49 -4.50 -19.64
N ILE A 19 -6.32 -5.07 -19.89
CA ILE A 19 -5.60 -5.94 -18.95
C ILE A 19 -4.45 -5.12 -18.35
N PRO A 20 -4.55 -4.68 -17.08
CA PRO A 20 -3.48 -3.93 -16.44
C PRO A 20 -2.25 -4.82 -16.22
N LEU A 21 -1.05 -4.24 -16.32
CA LEU A 21 0.20 -4.94 -15.99
C LEU A 21 0.26 -5.32 -14.50
N ILE A 22 -0.24 -4.45 -13.63
CA ILE A 22 -0.25 -4.63 -12.16
C ILE A 22 -1.61 -4.18 -11.63
N ARG A 23 -2.17 -4.96 -10.70
CA ARG A 23 -3.29 -4.55 -9.83
C ARG A 23 -2.82 -4.70 -8.38
N PRO A 24 -2.53 -3.60 -7.66
CA PRO A 24 -2.17 -3.67 -6.25
C PRO A 24 -3.27 -4.33 -5.41
N SER A 25 -2.88 -5.09 -4.39
CA SER A 25 -3.81 -5.60 -3.38
C SER A 25 -3.96 -4.54 -2.29
N VAL A 26 -5.16 -3.96 -2.18
CA VAL A 26 -5.53 -3.02 -1.11
C VAL A 26 -6.98 -3.31 -0.75
N GLY A 27 -7.23 -3.70 0.49
CA GLY A 27 -8.54 -3.99 1.06
C GLY A 27 -8.86 -3.09 2.26
N GLU A 28 -9.88 -3.46 3.03
CA GLU A 28 -10.32 -2.66 4.18
C GLU A 28 -9.29 -2.66 5.32
N GLU A 29 -8.55 -3.76 5.49
CA GLU A 29 -7.49 -3.87 6.51
C GLU A 29 -6.40 -2.82 6.30
N GLU A 30 -5.91 -2.66 5.06
CA GLU A 30 -4.92 -1.62 4.74
C GLU A 30 -5.50 -0.21 4.93
N LEU A 31 -6.77 0.00 4.58
CA LEU A 31 -7.43 1.31 4.74
C LEU A 31 -7.60 1.68 6.22
N ASP A 32 -7.98 0.73 7.07
CA ASP A 32 -8.16 0.92 8.50
C ASP A 32 -6.84 1.25 9.20
N GLU A 33 -5.75 0.58 8.81
CA GLU A 33 -4.42 0.87 9.32
C GLU A 33 -3.94 2.28 8.94
N VAL A 34 -4.19 2.72 7.70
CA VAL A 34 -3.90 4.09 7.27
C VAL A 34 -4.72 5.11 8.08
N ARG A 35 -6.03 4.87 8.26
CA ARG A 35 -6.90 5.75 9.08
C ARG A 35 -6.40 5.83 10.52
N SER A 36 -5.98 4.70 11.10
CA SER A 36 -5.44 4.63 12.46
C SER A 36 -4.19 5.51 12.61
N VAL A 37 -3.23 5.41 11.67
CA VAL A 37 -2.03 6.25 11.67
C VAL A 37 -2.37 7.72 11.54
N LEU A 38 -3.25 8.09 10.60
CA LEU A 38 -3.67 9.49 10.43
C LEU A 38 -4.36 10.06 11.68
N ARG A 39 -5.24 9.27 12.32
CA ARG A 39 -5.91 9.68 13.57
C ARG A 39 -4.96 9.78 14.76
N SER A 40 -3.85 9.03 14.76
CA SER A 40 -2.85 9.08 15.82
C SER A 40 -2.04 10.39 15.83
N GLY A 41 -2.03 11.12 14.70
CA GLY A 41 -1.20 12.32 14.52
C GLY A 41 0.30 12.05 14.35
N TRP A 42 0.75 10.79 14.39
CA TRP A 42 2.15 10.42 14.22
C TRP A 42 2.46 10.03 12.76
N LEU A 43 2.94 11.00 11.96
CA LEU A 43 3.15 10.81 10.52
C LEU A 43 4.59 10.43 10.14
N SER A 44 5.55 10.60 11.04
CA SER A 44 6.95 10.21 10.82
C SER A 44 7.22 8.77 11.30
N GLN A 45 8.49 8.33 11.29
CA GLN A 45 8.86 7.03 11.88
C GLN A 45 8.36 6.93 13.33
N GLY A 46 7.53 5.92 13.58
CA GLY A 46 6.74 5.83 14.80
C GLY A 46 6.44 4.39 15.21
N PRO A 47 5.49 4.20 16.15
CA PRO A 47 5.12 2.88 16.65
C PRO A 47 4.74 1.88 15.56
N LYS A 48 4.02 2.33 14.51
CA LYS A 48 3.60 1.47 13.39
C LYS A 48 4.78 0.96 12.55
N VAL A 49 5.79 1.80 12.33
CA VAL A 49 7.03 1.38 11.64
C VAL A 49 7.78 0.34 12.47
N ARG A 50 7.91 0.55 13.79
CA ARG A 50 8.56 -0.43 14.67
C ARG A 50 7.81 -1.76 14.74
N GLN A 51 6.47 -1.72 14.67
CA GLN A 51 5.66 -2.92 14.58
C GLN A 51 5.98 -3.68 13.28
N PHE A 52 5.92 -2.99 12.14
CA PHE A 52 6.25 -3.56 10.84
C PHE A 52 7.66 -4.18 10.81
N GLU A 53 8.68 -3.48 11.31
CA GLU A 53 10.06 -4.00 11.34
C GLU A 53 10.18 -5.30 12.15
N ARG A 54 9.48 -5.41 13.29
CA ARG A 54 9.49 -6.63 14.12
C ARG A 54 8.77 -7.80 13.44
N GLU A 55 7.60 -7.53 12.88
CA GLU A 55 6.80 -8.53 12.17
C GLU A 55 7.54 -9.00 10.91
N PHE A 56 8.13 -8.07 10.16
CA PHE A 56 8.89 -8.38 8.95
C PHE A 56 10.15 -9.20 9.26
N ALA A 57 10.94 -8.79 10.26
CA ALA A 57 12.11 -9.56 10.70
C ALA A 57 11.72 -11.00 11.08
N THR A 58 10.60 -11.16 11.79
CA THR A 58 10.05 -12.47 12.17
C THR A 58 9.62 -13.26 10.93
N HIS A 59 8.90 -12.63 10.01
CA HIS A 59 8.37 -13.25 8.80
C HIS A 59 9.49 -13.83 7.90
N ILE A 60 10.61 -13.11 7.78
CA ILE A 60 11.74 -13.54 6.94
C ILE A 60 12.82 -14.33 7.69
N GLY A 61 12.67 -14.52 9.01
CA GLY A 61 13.66 -15.22 9.85
C GLY A 61 14.96 -14.44 10.08
N ALA A 62 14.93 -13.11 10.00
CA ALA A 62 16.09 -12.25 10.26
C ALA A 62 16.14 -11.76 11.71
N LYS A 63 17.35 -11.44 12.20
CA LYS A 63 17.52 -10.87 13.54
C LYS A 63 16.96 -9.45 13.65
N TYR A 64 17.08 -8.66 12.57
CA TYR A 64 16.66 -7.27 12.50
C TYR A 64 16.11 -6.95 11.11
N ALA A 65 15.19 -5.99 11.04
CA ALA A 65 14.75 -5.35 9.80
C ALA A 65 14.66 -3.83 10.04
N VAL A 66 14.93 -3.05 8.99
CA VAL A 66 14.89 -1.58 9.04
C VAL A 66 14.11 -1.09 7.83
N ALA A 67 13.04 -0.32 8.07
CA ALA A 67 12.24 0.24 7.00
C ALA A 67 12.89 1.52 6.45
N THR A 68 13.03 1.59 5.12
CA THR A 68 13.49 2.79 4.39
C THR A 68 12.35 3.30 3.49
N SER A 69 12.50 4.52 2.96
CA SER A 69 11.50 5.11 2.06
C SER A 69 11.39 4.39 0.71
N SER A 70 12.50 3.81 0.26
CA SER A 70 12.61 3.04 -0.99
C SER A 70 13.84 2.13 -0.93
N CYS A 71 13.91 1.17 -1.85
CA CYS A 71 15.14 0.43 -2.17
C CYS A 71 16.02 1.20 -3.17
#